data_AF-A0A840ACP8-F1
#
_entry.id   AF-A0A840ACP8-F1
#
_cell.length_a   1.000
_cell.length_b   1.000
_cell.length_c   1.000
_cell.angle_alpha   90.00
_cell.angle_beta   90.00
_cell.angle_gamma   90.00
#
_symmetry.space_group_name_H-M   'P 1'
#
loop_
_entity.id
_entity.type
_entity.pdbx_description
1 polymer ?
#
loop_
_entity_poly.entity_id
_entity_poly.type
_entity_poly.pdbx_seq_one_letter_code
_entity_poly.pdbx_strand_id
1 'polypeptide(L)'
;MTPQLTLLGVAEAAMAPALEAALAALPGPALRLCRVGGLLGVAQSAPRTAFPAGRSAMFKRLHAVQRRLEIACQVGPFLPADPAAALCPASEFAALIEAAAPALGAALAREGGRHQWQVTLRWAPEAILAARRDAVRRLAASERPKDVADAVAAILAEARAERAMALRAALLPLVVALSPENVSGGEGETSLTILVPAGGEAAIEAGLGAMPPALTQGMSCDLTGPLPPLSFSAFRVVEDEAGRLNGAWRLLGLPARADGRSLARRWREVAGTLHPDRAGGSATGFAAASEAHRLLRGALPADGQGLAQQDLATRAARRIILPELAA
;
A
#
# COMPACT_ATOMS: atom_id res chain seq x y z
N MET A 1 -2.14 -16.32 25.45
CA MET A 1 -1.92 -15.63 24.16
C MET A 1 -3.15 -14.78 23.86
N THR A 2 -2.98 -13.47 23.68
CA THR A 2 -4.07 -12.57 23.31
C THR A 2 -4.55 -12.92 21.89
N PRO A 3 -5.88 -13.02 21.64
CA PRO A 3 -6.38 -13.28 20.29
C PRO A 3 -5.92 -12.16 19.35
N GLN A 4 -5.41 -12.55 18.17
CA GLN A 4 -5.00 -11.62 17.13
C GLN A 4 -6.04 -11.57 16.00
N LEU A 5 -6.13 -10.41 15.36
CA LEU A 5 -6.91 -10.18 14.16
C LEU A 5 -5.98 -9.78 13.01
N THR A 6 -6.39 -10.11 11.80
CA THR A 6 -5.86 -9.53 10.56
C THR A 6 -6.91 -8.53 10.07
N LEU A 7 -6.57 -7.24 10.05
CA LEU A 7 -7.39 -6.21 9.42
C LEU A 7 -7.46 -6.50 7.92
N LEU A 8 -8.66 -6.38 7.36
CA LEU A 8 -8.88 -6.48 5.92
C LEU A 8 -8.99 -5.08 5.30
N GLY A 9 -9.60 -4.13 6.01
CA GLY A 9 -9.72 -2.77 5.53
C GLY A 9 -10.83 -2.00 6.23
N VAL A 10 -11.22 -0.88 5.62
CA VAL A 10 -12.36 -0.07 6.06
C VAL A 10 -13.30 0.24 4.91
N ALA A 11 -14.59 0.34 5.22
CA ALA A 11 -15.67 0.73 4.32
C ALA A 11 -16.58 1.77 4.98
N GLU A 12 -17.55 2.27 4.23
CA GLU A 12 -18.64 3.06 4.80
C GLU A 12 -19.55 2.19 5.68
N ALA A 13 -20.00 2.72 6.82
CA ALA A 13 -20.86 2.00 7.75
C ALA A 13 -22.18 1.52 7.12
N ALA A 14 -22.70 2.27 6.13
CA ALA A 14 -23.91 1.93 5.39
C ALA A 14 -23.76 0.63 4.58
N MET A 15 -22.54 0.27 4.18
CA MET A 15 -22.26 -0.94 3.40
C MET A 15 -22.21 -2.22 4.24
N ALA A 16 -22.31 -2.11 5.57
CA ALA A 16 -22.09 -3.25 6.46
C ALA A 16 -22.91 -4.50 6.10
N PRO A 17 -24.24 -4.44 5.82
CA PRO A 17 -25.00 -5.64 5.50
C PRO A 17 -24.53 -6.33 4.21
N ALA A 18 -24.28 -5.54 3.16
CA ALA A 18 -23.84 -6.06 1.86
C ALA A 18 -22.43 -6.66 1.94
N LEU A 19 -21.51 -5.97 2.61
CA LEU A 19 -20.14 -6.40 2.76
C LEU A 19 -20.03 -7.65 3.65
N GLU A 20 -20.78 -7.70 4.76
CA GLU A 20 -20.82 -8.86 5.63
C GLU A 20 -21.35 -10.09 4.89
N ALA A 21 -22.47 -9.95 4.16
CA ALA A 21 -23.04 -11.04 3.37
C ALA A 21 -22.06 -11.56 2.31
N ALA A 22 -21.42 -10.65 1.55
CA ALA A 22 -20.48 -11.00 0.50
C ALA A 22 -19.22 -11.71 1.04
N LEU A 23 -18.66 -11.22 2.16
CA LEU A 23 -17.48 -11.82 2.78
C LEU A 23 -17.80 -13.13 3.51
N ALA A 24 -19.00 -13.27 4.09
CA ALA A 24 -19.45 -14.49 4.75
C ALA A 24 -19.70 -15.63 3.76
N ALA A 25 -20.04 -15.32 2.49
CA ALA A 25 -20.17 -16.31 1.43
C ALA A 25 -18.83 -16.94 1.01
N LEU A 26 -17.70 -16.32 1.39
CA LEU A 26 -16.37 -16.86 1.12
C LEU A 26 -15.86 -17.72 2.28
N PRO A 27 -15.25 -18.89 2.00
CA PRO A 27 -14.62 -19.70 3.05
C PRO A 27 -13.50 -18.90 3.73
N GLY A 28 -13.41 -18.99 5.06
CA GLY A 28 -12.35 -18.34 5.83
C GLY A 28 -12.70 -18.14 7.29
N PRO A 29 -11.81 -17.48 8.05
CA PRO A 29 -12.03 -17.20 9.46
C PRO A 29 -13.25 -16.30 9.68
N ALA A 30 -13.81 -16.40 10.87
CA ALA A 30 -14.89 -15.52 11.32
C ALA A 30 -14.47 -14.05 11.22
N LEU A 31 -15.38 -13.25 10.67
CA LEU A 31 -15.24 -11.80 10.55
C LEU A 31 -15.47 -11.14 11.90
N ARG A 32 -14.82 -10.00 12.08
CA ARG A 32 -14.96 -9.07 13.20
C ARG A 32 -15.21 -7.71 12.59
N LEU A 33 -16.36 -7.14 12.89
CA LEU A 33 -16.78 -5.84 12.40
C LEU A 33 -16.77 -4.84 13.56
N CYS A 34 -16.29 -3.62 13.29
CA CYS A 34 -16.31 -2.53 14.25
C CYS A 34 -16.85 -1.28 13.56
N ARG A 35 -17.89 -0.67 14.12
CA ARG A 35 -18.43 0.61 13.62
C ARG A 35 -17.88 1.74 14.46
N VAL A 36 -17.31 2.74 13.80
CA VAL A 36 -16.85 3.97 14.44
C VAL A 36 -17.29 5.16 13.60
N GLY A 37 -18.26 5.91 14.10
CA GLY A 37 -18.90 6.98 13.32
C GLY A 37 -19.46 6.45 12.00
N GLY A 38 -19.07 7.07 10.88
CA GLY A 38 -19.46 6.67 9.53
C GLY A 38 -18.64 5.52 8.92
N LEU A 39 -17.69 4.94 9.66
CA LEU A 39 -16.79 3.90 9.15
C LEU A 39 -17.13 2.51 9.70
N LEU A 40 -16.84 1.51 8.88
CA LEU A 40 -16.84 0.10 9.22
C LEU A 40 -15.43 -0.44 9.09
N GLY A 41 -14.80 -0.74 10.23
CA GLY A 41 -13.59 -1.55 10.27
C GLY A 41 -13.92 -3.03 10.06
N VAL A 42 -13.17 -3.68 9.17
CA VAL A 42 -13.34 -5.10 8.86
C VAL A 42 -12.05 -5.84 9.18
N ALA A 43 -12.16 -6.89 9.98
CA ALA A 43 -11.06 -7.77 10.32
C ALA A 43 -11.52 -9.23 10.33
N GLN A 44 -10.56 -10.15 10.34
CA GLN A 44 -10.82 -11.57 10.54
C GLN A 44 -9.88 -12.13 11.60
N SER A 45 -10.27 -13.25 12.21
CA SER A 45 -9.42 -13.92 13.20
C SER A 45 -8.10 -14.36 12.56
N ALA A 46 -6.97 -13.98 13.16
CA ALA A 46 -5.66 -14.42 12.71
C ALA A 46 -5.42 -15.88 13.15
N PRO A 47 -4.78 -16.72 12.32
CA PRO A 47 -4.38 -18.05 12.73
C PRO A 47 -3.45 -17.98 13.95
N ARG A 48 -3.61 -18.93 14.89
CA ARG A 48 -2.79 -19.00 16.12
C ARG A 48 -1.29 -19.19 15.86
N THR A 49 -0.92 -19.69 14.69
CA THR A 49 0.48 -19.87 14.28
C THR A 49 0.89 -18.76 13.31
N ALA A 50 1.93 -18.01 13.67
CA ALA A 50 2.53 -17.00 12.81
C ALA A 50 3.04 -17.60 11.49
N PHE A 51 3.48 -18.86 11.54
CA PHE A 51 3.95 -19.62 10.39
C PHE A 51 3.00 -20.79 10.10
N PRO A 52 2.36 -20.82 8.92
CA PRO A 52 1.67 -22.02 8.46
C PRO A 52 2.69 -23.14 8.25
N ALA A 53 2.25 -24.40 8.42
CA ALA A 53 3.09 -25.59 8.28
C ALA A 53 3.50 -25.85 6.80
N GLY A 54 4.32 -24.95 6.25
CA GLY A 54 4.86 -25.02 4.89
C GLY A 54 4.34 -23.94 3.93
N ARG A 55 5.11 -23.77 2.85
CA ARG A 55 4.90 -22.76 1.79
C ARG A 55 3.52 -22.85 1.12
N SER A 56 3.00 -24.06 0.90
CA SER A 56 1.66 -24.27 0.31
C SER A 56 0.53 -23.71 1.19
N ALA A 57 0.61 -23.93 2.50
CA ALA A 57 -0.39 -23.40 3.44
C ALA A 57 -0.31 -21.87 3.57
N MET A 58 0.89 -21.28 3.42
CA MET A 58 1.07 -19.83 3.31
C MET A 58 0.38 -19.26 2.08
N PHE A 59 0.61 -19.83 0.90
CA PHE A 59 -0.02 -19.36 -0.33
C PHE A 59 -1.54 -19.50 -0.30
N LYS A 60 -2.07 -20.63 0.20
CA LYS A 60 -3.52 -20.80 0.37
C LYS A 60 -4.12 -19.72 1.26
N ARG A 61 -3.42 -19.36 2.35
CA ARG A 61 -3.87 -18.29 3.27
C ARG A 61 -3.84 -16.92 2.59
N LEU A 62 -2.75 -16.58 1.90
CA LEU A 62 -2.63 -15.30 1.19
C LEU A 62 -3.70 -15.18 0.10
N HIS A 63 -3.92 -16.23 -0.67
CA HIS A 63 -4.96 -16.28 -1.70
C HIS A 63 -6.37 -16.10 -1.11
N ALA A 64 -6.65 -16.70 0.05
CA ALA A 64 -7.95 -16.52 0.73
C ALA A 64 -8.16 -15.07 1.20
N VAL A 65 -7.11 -14.43 1.74
CA VAL A 65 -7.18 -13.00 2.11
C VAL A 65 -7.37 -12.13 0.88
N GLN A 66 -6.60 -12.37 -0.19
CA GLN A 66 -6.70 -11.66 -1.45
C GLN A 66 -8.13 -11.71 -2.02
N ARG A 67 -8.74 -12.90 -2.08
CA ARG A 67 -10.10 -13.07 -2.58
C ARG A 67 -11.14 -12.31 -1.77
N ARG A 68 -10.95 -12.21 -0.44
CA ARG A 68 -11.82 -11.39 0.42
C ARG A 68 -11.66 -9.91 0.15
N LEU A 69 -10.44 -9.44 -0.06
CA LEU A 69 -10.17 -8.05 -0.44
C LEU A 69 -10.75 -7.71 -1.81
N GLU A 70 -10.60 -8.61 -2.79
CA GLU A 70 -11.19 -8.45 -4.13
C GLU A 70 -12.71 -8.27 -4.04
N ILE A 71 -13.40 -9.15 -3.32
CA ILE A 71 -14.86 -9.03 -3.13
C ILE A 71 -15.22 -7.76 -2.38
N ALA A 72 -14.47 -7.38 -1.35
CA ALA A 72 -14.73 -6.15 -0.60
C ALA A 72 -14.68 -4.90 -1.51
N CYS A 73 -13.65 -4.80 -2.37
CA CYS A 73 -13.50 -3.71 -3.33
C CYS A 73 -14.52 -3.74 -4.48
N GLN A 74 -15.14 -4.89 -4.75
CA GLN A 74 -16.21 -5.01 -5.77
C GLN A 74 -17.59 -4.65 -5.22
N VAL A 75 -17.84 -4.83 -3.92
CA VAL A 75 -19.12 -4.47 -3.29
C VAL A 75 -19.33 -2.95 -3.26
N GLY A 76 -18.26 -2.17 -3.17
CA GLY A 76 -18.30 -0.70 -3.22
C GLY A 76 -17.02 -0.08 -2.65
N PRO A 77 -17.07 1.20 -2.22
CA PRO A 77 -15.91 1.88 -1.67
C PRO A 77 -15.27 1.14 -0.49
N PHE A 78 -14.04 0.69 -0.69
CA PHE A 78 -13.28 -0.08 0.31
C PHE A 78 -11.80 0.30 0.27
N LEU A 79 -11.26 0.68 1.41
CA LEU A 79 -9.84 0.97 1.58
C LEU A 79 -9.16 -0.26 2.21
N PRO A 80 -8.33 -1.01 1.46
CA PRO A 80 -7.74 -2.23 1.97
C PRO A 80 -6.65 -1.97 3.01
N ALA A 81 -6.45 -2.92 3.91
CA ALA A 81 -5.26 -3.02 4.73
C ALA A 81 -4.21 -3.90 4.01
N ASP A 82 -2.93 -3.58 4.15
CA ASP A 82 -1.83 -4.42 3.65
C ASP A 82 -1.78 -5.74 4.43
N PRO A 83 -2.06 -6.90 3.82
CA PRO A 83 -2.05 -8.19 4.51
C PRO A 83 -0.73 -8.52 5.21
N ALA A 84 0.40 -7.97 4.74
CA ALA A 84 1.71 -8.18 5.33
C ALA A 84 1.93 -7.37 6.63
N ALA A 85 1.14 -6.32 6.84
CA ALA A 85 1.28 -5.39 7.96
C ALA A 85 -0.08 -5.03 8.59
N ALA A 86 -1.03 -5.96 8.64
CA ALA A 86 -2.39 -5.71 9.13
C ALA A 86 -2.73 -6.47 10.42
N LEU A 87 -1.74 -6.93 11.19
CA LEU A 87 -1.98 -7.69 12.43
C LEU A 87 -2.19 -6.75 13.62
N CYS A 88 -3.22 -7.03 14.43
CA CYS A 88 -3.41 -6.37 15.72
C CYS A 88 -4.02 -7.31 16.76
N PRO A 89 -3.85 -7.04 18.07
CA PRO A 89 -4.64 -7.69 19.11
C PRO A 89 -6.13 -7.38 18.96
N ALA A 90 -6.99 -8.37 19.20
CA ALA A 90 -8.44 -8.20 19.08
C ALA A 90 -8.99 -7.14 20.05
N SER A 91 -8.35 -6.98 21.21
CA SER A 91 -8.69 -5.95 22.20
C SER A 91 -8.37 -4.52 21.74
N GLU A 92 -7.43 -4.36 20.81
CA GLU A 92 -6.99 -3.05 20.31
C GLU A 92 -7.75 -2.61 19.06
N PHE A 93 -8.47 -3.54 18.40
CA PHE A 93 -9.06 -3.30 17.08
C PHE A 93 -9.96 -2.07 17.02
N ALA A 94 -10.93 -1.94 17.93
CA ALA A 94 -11.85 -0.81 17.93
C ALA A 94 -11.14 0.52 18.19
N ALA A 95 -10.24 0.55 19.17
CA ALA A 95 -9.47 1.74 19.52
C ALA A 95 -8.53 2.18 18.38
N LEU A 96 -7.94 1.22 17.64
CA LEU A 96 -7.12 1.51 16.47
C LEU A 96 -7.92 2.16 15.35
N ILE A 97 -9.10 1.63 15.04
CA ILE A 97 -10.00 2.21 14.03
C ILE A 97 -10.49 3.59 14.47
N GLU A 98 -10.86 3.75 15.74
CA GLU A 98 -11.32 5.03 16.29
C GLU A 98 -10.25 6.12 16.26
N ALA A 99 -9.04 5.82 16.72
CA ALA A 99 -7.93 6.75 16.72
C ALA A 99 -7.56 7.22 15.29
N ALA A 100 -7.74 6.35 14.29
CA ALA A 100 -7.44 6.65 12.90
C ALA A 100 -8.67 7.09 12.07
N ALA A 101 -9.87 7.15 12.65
CA ALA A 101 -11.12 7.32 11.91
C ALA A 101 -11.14 8.56 10.99
N PRO A 102 -10.70 9.77 11.41
CA PRO A 102 -10.69 10.93 10.52
C PRO A 102 -9.79 10.73 9.29
N ALA A 103 -8.60 10.14 9.49
CA ALA A 103 -7.64 9.91 8.41
C ALA A 103 -8.12 8.81 7.47
N LEU A 104 -8.65 7.71 8.03
CA LEU A 104 -9.23 6.61 7.27
C LEU A 104 -10.45 7.05 6.45
N GLY A 105 -11.31 7.90 7.01
CA GLY A 105 -12.47 8.44 6.28
C GLY A 105 -12.08 9.31 5.10
N ALA A 106 -11.09 10.19 5.28
CA ALA A 106 -10.55 11.00 4.19
C ALA A 106 -9.89 10.13 3.09
N ALA A 107 -9.13 9.11 3.48
CA ALA A 107 -8.53 8.17 2.54
C ALA A 107 -9.57 7.32 1.82
N LEU A 108 -10.59 6.82 2.52
CA LEU A 108 -11.69 6.05 1.93
C LEU A 108 -12.46 6.88 0.90
N ALA A 109 -12.78 8.14 1.21
CA ALA A 109 -13.47 9.03 0.27
C ALA A 109 -12.66 9.30 -1.00
N ARG A 110 -11.34 9.35 -0.89
CA ARG A 110 -10.45 9.61 -2.03
C ARG A 110 -10.13 8.35 -2.84
N GLU A 111 -9.91 7.23 -2.16
CA GLU A 111 -9.30 6.01 -2.71
C GLU A 111 -10.23 4.80 -2.77
N GLY A 112 -11.32 4.78 -1.99
CA GLY A 112 -12.14 3.58 -1.77
C GLY A 112 -12.79 3.03 -3.03
N GLY A 113 -13.11 3.89 -3.99
CA GLY A 113 -13.69 3.53 -5.28
C GLY A 113 -12.66 3.29 -6.39
N ARG A 114 -11.40 2.99 -6.05
CA ARG A 114 -10.33 2.77 -7.03
C ARG A 114 -9.90 1.31 -7.05
N HIS A 115 -9.53 0.82 -8.23
CA HIS A 115 -9.06 -0.53 -8.46
C HIS A 115 -7.67 -0.51 -9.08
N GLN A 116 -6.86 -1.49 -8.67
CA GLN A 116 -5.58 -1.76 -9.28
C GLN A 116 -5.77 -2.70 -10.46
N TRP A 117 -5.04 -2.44 -11.54
CA TRP A 117 -4.91 -3.34 -12.67
C TRP A 117 -3.43 -3.58 -12.97
N GLN A 118 -3.11 -4.78 -13.42
CA GLN A 118 -1.81 -5.08 -14.01
C GLN A 118 -1.99 -5.28 -15.51
N VAL A 119 -1.33 -4.42 -16.28
CA VAL A 119 -1.28 -4.47 -17.74
C VAL A 119 0.03 -5.14 -18.13
N THR A 120 -0.03 -6.30 -18.76
CA THR A 120 1.16 -7.05 -19.18
C THR A 120 1.17 -7.20 -20.69
N LEU A 121 2.20 -6.63 -21.29
CA LEU A 121 2.50 -6.79 -22.70
C LEU A 121 3.44 -7.98 -22.89
N ARG A 122 3.14 -8.86 -23.83
CA ARG A 122 3.98 -10.02 -24.19
C ARG A 122 4.37 -10.00 -25.66
N TRP A 123 5.58 -10.44 -25.97
CA TRP A 123 6.12 -10.57 -27.33
C TRP A 123 7.08 -11.74 -27.43
N ALA A 124 7.35 -12.18 -28.66
CA ALA A 124 8.41 -13.14 -28.97
C ALA A 124 9.76 -12.42 -29.10
N PRO A 125 10.75 -12.65 -28.23
CA PRO A 125 12.09 -12.06 -28.36
C PRO A 125 12.74 -12.35 -29.71
N GLU A 126 12.47 -13.53 -30.28
CA GLU A 126 13.00 -13.97 -31.58
C GLU A 126 12.56 -13.06 -32.72
N ALA A 127 11.35 -12.50 -32.66
CA ALA A 127 10.85 -11.57 -33.66
C ALA A 127 11.65 -10.25 -33.66
N ILE A 128 12.03 -9.78 -32.46
CA ILE A 128 12.88 -8.58 -32.30
C ILE A 128 14.28 -8.84 -32.85
N LEU A 129 14.86 -9.99 -32.52
CA LEU A 129 16.19 -10.36 -33.00
C LEU A 129 16.20 -10.60 -34.52
N ALA A 130 15.14 -11.18 -35.08
CA ALA A 130 14.98 -11.37 -36.51
C ALA A 130 14.91 -10.03 -37.27
N ALA A 131 14.22 -9.02 -36.71
CA ALA A 131 14.19 -7.68 -37.29
C ALA A 131 15.57 -6.99 -37.24
N ARG A 132 16.45 -7.39 -36.32
CA ARG A 132 17.82 -6.88 -36.17
C ARG A 132 18.90 -7.87 -36.62
N ARG A 133 18.55 -8.82 -37.50
CA ARG A 133 19.40 -9.95 -37.89
C ARG A 133 20.78 -9.55 -38.38
N ASP A 134 20.90 -8.46 -39.14
CA ASP A 134 22.20 -8.00 -39.67
C ASP A 134 23.10 -7.36 -38.60
N ALA A 135 22.51 -6.76 -37.55
CA ALA A 135 23.28 -6.32 -36.38
C ALA A 135 23.78 -7.54 -35.59
N VAL A 136 22.90 -8.50 -35.34
CA VAL A 136 23.25 -9.75 -34.62
C VAL A 136 24.29 -10.57 -35.38
N ARG A 137 24.19 -10.67 -36.72
CA ARG A 137 25.19 -11.37 -37.56
C ARG A 137 26.57 -10.73 -37.50
N ARG A 138 26.65 -9.40 -37.51
CA ARG A 138 27.92 -8.67 -37.38
C ARG A 138 28.55 -8.88 -36.00
N LEU A 139 27.73 -8.96 -34.96
CA LEU A 139 28.18 -9.29 -33.60
C LEU A 139 28.65 -10.75 -33.50
N ALA A 140 27.93 -11.68 -34.12
CA ALA A 140 28.29 -13.10 -34.15
C ALA A 140 29.57 -13.41 -34.92
N ALA A 141 30.01 -12.51 -35.81
CA ALA A 141 31.31 -12.58 -36.47
C ALA A 141 32.47 -12.18 -35.53
N SER A 142 32.21 -11.69 -34.32
CA SER A 142 33.24 -11.52 -33.29
C SER A 142 33.58 -12.88 -32.65
N GLU A 143 34.86 -13.16 -32.44
CA GLU A 143 35.33 -14.45 -31.88
C GLU A 143 35.05 -14.62 -30.37
N ARG A 144 34.22 -13.77 -29.77
CA ARG A 144 33.95 -13.75 -28.32
C ARG A 144 32.46 -14.00 -28.05
N PRO A 145 32.07 -15.24 -27.68
CA PRO A 145 30.67 -15.61 -27.44
C PRO A 145 29.96 -14.74 -26.38
N LYS A 146 30.70 -14.25 -25.38
CA LYS A 146 30.16 -13.37 -24.34
C LYS A 146 29.68 -12.03 -24.91
N ASP A 147 30.42 -11.48 -25.87
CA ASP A 147 30.09 -10.18 -26.48
C ASP A 147 28.79 -10.26 -27.30
N VAL A 148 28.50 -11.44 -27.87
CA VAL A 148 27.24 -11.72 -28.57
C VAL A 148 26.07 -11.79 -27.60
N ALA A 149 26.22 -12.51 -26.48
CA ALA A 149 25.17 -12.63 -25.46
C ALA A 149 24.83 -11.28 -24.83
N ASP A 150 25.86 -10.50 -24.47
CA ASP A 150 25.70 -9.17 -23.89
C ASP A 150 25.00 -8.21 -24.88
N ALA A 151 25.33 -8.31 -26.18
CA ALA A 151 24.68 -7.49 -27.20
C ALA A 151 23.22 -7.90 -27.47
N VAL A 152 22.91 -9.20 -27.47
CA VAL A 152 21.51 -9.69 -27.54
C VAL A 152 20.71 -9.20 -26.35
N ALA A 153 21.27 -9.31 -25.13
CA ALA A 153 20.64 -8.80 -23.92
C ALA A 153 20.40 -7.29 -23.99
N ALA A 154 21.35 -6.52 -24.52
CA ALA A 154 21.21 -5.08 -24.73
C ALA A 154 20.09 -4.74 -25.72
N ILE A 155 19.99 -5.45 -26.84
CA ILE A 155 18.91 -5.27 -27.83
C ILE A 155 17.54 -5.53 -27.20
N LEU A 156 17.40 -6.62 -26.44
CA LEU A 156 16.13 -6.96 -25.78
C LEU A 156 15.78 -5.98 -24.65
N ALA A 157 16.79 -5.48 -23.92
CA ALA A 157 16.61 -4.47 -22.90
C ALA A 157 16.14 -3.12 -23.49
N GLU A 158 16.73 -2.69 -24.61
CA GLU A 158 16.29 -1.49 -25.35
C GLU A 158 14.84 -1.65 -25.82
N ALA A 159 14.52 -2.77 -26.47
CA ALA A 159 13.18 -3.07 -26.95
C ALA A 159 12.12 -3.12 -25.84
N ARG A 160 12.51 -3.56 -24.63
CA ARG A 160 11.65 -3.55 -23.43
C ARG A 160 11.47 -2.13 -22.91
N ALA A 161 12.54 -1.35 -22.81
CA ALA A 161 12.50 0.04 -22.34
C ALA A 161 11.63 0.92 -23.24
N GLU A 162 11.77 0.81 -24.57
CA GLU A 162 10.91 1.52 -25.54
C GLU A 162 9.44 1.19 -25.34
N ARG A 163 9.09 -0.09 -25.19
CA ARG A 163 7.71 -0.54 -24.95
C ARG A 163 7.17 -0.08 -23.60
N ALA A 164 7.97 -0.17 -22.54
CA ALA A 164 7.59 0.29 -21.22
C ALA A 164 7.32 1.81 -21.21
N MET A 165 8.17 2.60 -21.88
CA MET A 165 7.96 4.04 -22.04
C MET A 165 6.71 4.36 -22.86
N ALA A 166 6.49 3.66 -23.97
CA ALA A 166 5.30 3.86 -24.79
C ALA A 166 4.01 3.49 -24.06
N LEU A 167 4.00 2.36 -23.34
CA LEU A 167 2.88 1.92 -22.51
C LEU A 167 2.60 2.96 -21.41
N ARG A 168 3.65 3.43 -20.72
CA ARG A 168 3.54 4.48 -19.70
C ARG A 168 2.97 5.77 -20.29
N ALA A 169 3.49 6.24 -21.42
CA ALA A 169 3.04 7.46 -22.07
C ALA A 169 1.57 7.36 -22.51
N ALA A 170 1.14 6.20 -22.99
CA ALA A 170 -0.23 5.97 -23.44
C ALA A 170 -1.24 5.88 -22.27
N LEU A 171 -0.84 5.27 -21.15
CA LEU A 171 -1.74 5.08 -20.00
C LEU A 171 -1.76 6.25 -19.02
N LEU A 172 -0.62 6.94 -18.82
CA LEU A 172 -0.50 8.03 -17.83
C LEU A 172 -1.62 9.08 -17.88
N PRO A 173 -2.09 9.58 -19.05
CA PRO A 173 -3.15 10.58 -19.08
C PRO A 173 -4.57 10.03 -18.80
N LEU A 174 -4.73 8.71 -18.76
CA LEU A 174 -6.03 8.02 -18.67
C LEU A 174 -6.26 7.33 -17.32
N VAL A 175 -5.22 7.24 -16.48
CA VAL A 175 -5.25 6.54 -15.20
C VAL A 175 -5.03 7.51 -14.05
N VAL A 176 -5.39 7.10 -12.84
CA VAL A 176 -5.22 7.93 -11.64
C VAL A 176 -3.75 7.98 -11.23
N ALA A 177 -3.08 6.83 -11.27
CA ALA A 177 -1.68 6.71 -10.90
C ALA A 177 -1.03 5.49 -11.56
N LEU A 178 0.30 5.53 -11.65
CA LEU A 178 1.15 4.41 -12.05
C LEU A 178 2.06 4.03 -10.89
N SER A 179 2.23 2.73 -10.64
CA SER A 179 3.17 2.29 -9.61
C SER A 179 4.61 2.49 -10.11
N PRO A 180 5.48 3.18 -9.36
CA PRO A 180 6.86 3.40 -9.76
C PRO A 180 7.71 2.11 -9.70
N GLU A 181 7.28 1.11 -8.92
CA GLU A 181 8.09 -0.06 -8.58
C GLU A 181 7.94 -1.25 -9.55
N ASN A 182 7.05 -1.19 -10.54
CA ASN A 182 6.58 -2.39 -11.24
C ASN A 182 6.73 -2.39 -12.77
N VAL A 183 7.87 -1.92 -13.32
CA VAL A 183 8.29 -2.41 -14.64
C VAL A 183 9.03 -3.74 -14.44
N SER A 184 8.26 -4.79 -14.19
CA SER A 184 8.77 -6.15 -14.07
C SER A 184 8.51 -6.92 -15.36
N GLY A 185 9.45 -7.79 -15.74
CA GLY A 185 9.24 -8.69 -16.85
C GLY A 185 10.47 -9.49 -17.25
N GLY A 186 10.26 -10.69 -17.77
CA GLY A 186 11.27 -11.46 -18.51
C GLY A 186 11.65 -10.82 -19.86
N GLU A 187 12.46 -11.53 -20.65
CA GLU A 187 12.98 -11.05 -21.94
C GLU A 187 11.90 -10.75 -23.00
N GLY A 188 10.70 -11.31 -22.82
CA GLY A 188 9.55 -11.18 -23.72
C GLY A 188 8.33 -10.50 -23.11
N GLU A 189 8.45 -9.80 -21.98
CA GLU A 189 7.31 -9.16 -21.33
C GLU A 189 7.66 -7.83 -20.66
N THR A 190 6.68 -6.94 -20.60
CA THR A 190 6.71 -5.77 -19.72
C THR A 190 5.36 -5.63 -19.05
N SER A 191 5.36 -5.55 -17.72
CA SER A 191 4.16 -5.24 -16.94
C SER A 191 4.19 -3.79 -16.47
N LEU A 192 2.99 -3.24 -16.25
CA LEU A 192 2.78 -1.98 -15.55
C LEU A 192 1.59 -2.14 -14.60
N THR A 193 1.76 -1.72 -13.36
CA THR A 193 0.66 -1.66 -12.38
C THR A 193 0.06 -0.27 -12.36
N ILE A 194 -1.25 -0.19 -12.56
CA ILE A 194 -1.98 1.07 -12.69
C ILE A 194 -3.13 1.15 -11.69
N LEU A 195 -3.53 2.37 -11.35
CA LEU A 195 -4.69 2.66 -10.52
C LEU A 195 -5.74 3.38 -11.37
N VAL A 196 -6.96 2.87 -11.41
CA VAL A 196 -8.10 3.47 -12.12
C VAL A 196 -9.30 3.56 -11.19
N PRO A 197 -10.29 4.42 -11.47
CA PRO A 197 -11.58 4.34 -10.80
C PRO A 197 -12.25 2.98 -11.11
N ALA A 198 -13.16 2.54 -10.24
CA ALA A 198 -14.02 1.39 -10.53
C ALA A 198 -14.77 1.61 -11.86
N GLY A 199 -14.77 0.60 -12.74
CA GLY A 199 -15.32 0.72 -14.10
C GLY A 199 -14.40 1.42 -15.11
N GLY A 200 -13.13 1.64 -14.77
CA GLY A 200 -12.14 2.33 -15.60
C GLY A 200 -11.48 1.49 -16.70
N GLU A 201 -11.98 0.29 -17.00
CA GLU A 201 -11.37 -0.64 -17.97
C GLU A 201 -11.27 -0.04 -19.37
N ALA A 202 -12.31 0.70 -19.79
CA ALA A 202 -12.33 1.36 -21.10
C ALA A 202 -11.18 2.37 -21.27
N ALA A 203 -10.71 3.00 -20.18
CA ALA A 203 -9.57 3.90 -20.21
C ALA A 203 -8.25 3.16 -20.48
N ILE A 204 -8.14 1.93 -19.95
CA ILE A 204 -6.99 1.05 -20.20
C ILE A 204 -6.98 0.63 -21.66
N GLU A 205 -8.12 0.18 -22.19
CA GLU A 205 -8.26 -0.22 -23.59
C GLU A 205 -7.97 0.93 -24.56
N ALA A 206 -8.48 2.13 -24.26
CA ALA A 206 -8.20 3.33 -25.06
C ALA A 206 -6.69 3.67 -25.08
N GLY A 207 -6.01 3.56 -23.94
CA GLY A 207 -4.56 3.77 -23.86
C GLY A 207 -3.79 2.71 -24.66
N LEU A 208 -4.17 1.44 -24.55
CA LEU A 208 -3.56 0.37 -25.36
C LEU A 208 -3.78 0.56 -26.86
N GLY A 209 -4.97 1.02 -27.27
CA GLY A 209 -5.27 1.35 -28.67
C GLY A 209 -4.50 2.55 -29.21
N ALA A 210 -4.06 3.47 -28.35
CA ALA A 210 -3.25 4.63 -28.73
C ALA A 210 -1.74 4.33 -28.83
N MET A 211 -1.30 3.12 -28.45
CA MET A 211 0.11 2.74 -28.56
C MET A 211 0.56 2.67 -30.03
N PRO A 212 1.81 3.07 -30.34
CA PRO A 212 2.32 3.03 -31.71
C PRO A 212 2.25 1.62 -32.32
N PRO A 213 1.66 1.43 -33.53
CA PRO A 213 1.55 0.11 -34.16
C PRO A 213 2.88 -0.60 -34.35
N ALA A 214 3.95 0.15 -34.62
CA ALA A 214 5.31 -0.38 -34.75
C ALA A 214 5.82 -1.05 -33.46
N LEU A 215 5.32 -0.62 -32.30
CA LEU A 215 5.70 -1.18 -31.02
C LEU A 215 4.79 -2.32 -30.58
N THR A 216 3.54 -2.38 -31.05
CA THR A 216 2.52 -3.38 -30.64
C THR A 216 2.31 -4.53 -31.63
N GLN A 217 2.91 -4.46 -32.83
CA GLN A 217 2.81 -5.52 -33.81
C GLN A 217 3.33 -6.87 -33.27
N GLY A 218 2.50 -7.92 -33.38
CA GLY A 218 2.85 -9.27 -32.93
C GLY A 218 2.86 -9.45 -31.40
N MET A 219 2.27 -8.51 -30.66
CA MET A 219 2.17 -8.57 -29.21
C MET A 219 0.79 -9.04 -28.74
N SER A 220 0.75 -9.63 -27.56
CA SER A 220 -0.49 -9.82 -26.81
C SER A 220 -0.48 -8.91 -25.57
N CYS A 221 -1.67 -8.56 -25.10
CA CYS A 221 -1.85 -7.80 -23.86
C CYS A 221 -2.75 -8.59 -22.93
N ASP A 222 -2.27 -8.85 -21.72
CA ASP A 222 -3.03 -9.46 -20.64
C ASP A 222 -3.40 -8.38 -19.62
N LEU A 223 -4.68 -8.32 -19.27
CA LEU A 223 -5.20 -7.48 -18.21
C LEU A 223 -5.55 -8.34 -16.99
N THR A 224 -4.93 -8.06 -15.86
CA THR A 224 -5.24 -8.73 -14.58
C THR A 224 -5.88 -7.74 -13.62
N GLY A 225 -7.17 -7.92 -13.34
CA GLY A 225 -7.97 -7.09 -12.44
C GLY A 225 -9.47 -7.31 -12.59
N PRO A 226 -10.30 -6.55 -11.86
CA PRO A 226 -9.92 -5.52 -10.89
C PRO A 226 -9.31 -6.14 -9.62
N LEU A 227 -8.15 -5.64 -9.20
CA LEU A 227 -7.46 -6.03 -7.96
C LEU A 227 -7.65 -4.96 -6.87
N PRO A 228 -7.58 -5.34 -5.59
CA PRO A 228 -7.51 -4.37 -4.50
C PRO A 228 -6.28 -3.47 -4.69
N PRO A 229 -6.37 -2.16 -4.41
CA PRO A 229 -5.30 -1.20 -4.67
C PRO A 229 -4.14 -1.27 -3.67
N LEU A 230 -3.58 -2.47 -3.46
CA LEU A 230 -2.56 -2.72 -2.44
C LEU A 230 -1.24 -1.98 -2.69
N SER A 231 -0.88 -1.76 -3.96
CA SER A 231 0.35 -1.03 -4.31
C SER A 231 0.22 0.49 -4.15
N PHE A 232 -0.98 1.00 -3.87
CA PHE A 232 -1.29 2.43 -3.94
C PHE A 232 -1.89 2.98 -2.65
N SER A 233 -2.91 2.31 -2.11
CA SER A 233 -3.75 2.85 -1.04
C SER A 233 -3.90 1.93 0.16
N ALA A 234 -3.19 0.79 0.22
CA ALA A 234 -3.23 -0.08 1.37
C ALA A 234 -2.62 0.57 2.62
N PHE A 235 -3.42 0.68 3.67
CA PHE A 235 -2.93 1.15 4.96
C PHE A 235 -2.23 0.03 5.73
N ARG A 236 -1.33 0.41 6.63
CA ARG A 236 -0.53 -0.52 7.44
C ARG A 236 -0.75 -0.27 8.92
N VAL A 237 -0.84 -1.34 9.70
CA VAL A 237 -0.69 -1.31 11.15
C VAL A 237 0.80 -1.43 11.45
N VAL A 238 1.38 -0.38 12.02
CA VAL A 238 2.75 -0.43 12.50
C VAL A 238 2.77 -0.50 14.01
N GLU A 239 3.76 -1.21 14.53
CA GLU A 239 4.08 -1.23 15.95
C GLU A 239 5.22 -0.24 16.16
N ASP A 240 4.97 0.83 16.91
CA ASP A 240 6.01 1.77 17.29
C ASP A 240 6.83 1.16 18.43
N GLU A 241 8.15 1.15 18.27
CA GLU A 241 9.06 0.68 19.31
C GLU A 241 8.95 1.56 20.56
N ALA A 242 8.90 0.93 21.74
CA ALA A 242 8.84 1.62 23.03
C ALA A 242 9.96 2.67 23.20
N GLY A 243 11.14 2.43 22.60
CA GLY A 243 12.25 3.39 22.57
C GLY A 243 11.90 4.68 21.84
N ARG A 244 11.17 4.59 20.72
CA ARG A 244 10.74 5.73 19.91
C ARG A 244 9.69 6.58 20.63
N LEU A 245 8.73 5.95 21.30
CA LEU A 245 7.75 6.65 22.15
C LEU A 245 8.42 7.35 23.32
N ASN A 246 9.37 6.71 23.99
CA ASN A 246 10.16 7.33 25.06
C ASN A 246 11.03 8.49 24.55
N GLY A 247 11.58 8.37 23.35
CA GLY A 247 12.28 9.47 22.66
C GLY A 247 11.35 10.66 22.42
N ALA A 248 10.16 10.42 21.87
CA ALA A 248 9.14 11.44 21.64
C ALA A 248 8.68 12.11 22.94
N TRP A 249 8.50 11.33 24.01
CA TRP A 249 8.10 11.84 25.34
C TRP A 249 9.11 12.83 25.90
N ARG A 250 10.40 12.46 25.83
CA ARG A 250 11.52 13.31 26.26
C ARG A 250 11.66 14.54 25.39
N LEU A 251 11.54 14.39 24.06
CA LEU A 251 11.65 15.51 23.12
C LEU A 251 10.61 16.61 23.40
N LEU A 252 9.39 16.23 23.77
CA LEU A 252 8.33 17.18 24.12
C LEU A 252 8.36 17.66 25.57
N GLY A 253 9.32 17.20 26.38
CA GLY A 253 9.46 17.62 27.78
C GLY A 253 8.21 17.30 28.62
N LEU A 254 7.58 16.15 28.36
CA LEU A 254 6.36 15.76 29.05
C LEU A 254 6.67 15.26 30.48
N PRO A 255 5.79 15.57 31.45
CA PRO A 255 5.93 15.05 32.81
C PRO A 255 5.78 13.52 32.86
N ALA A 256 6.05 12.88 34.00
CA ALA A 256 5.95 11.43 34.17
C ALA A 256 4.57 10.86 33.84
N ARG A 257 3.51 11.68 33.92
CA ARG A 257 2.16 11.36 33.46
C ARG A 257 1.56 12.55 32.71
N ALA A 258 1.06 12.32 31.50
CA ALA A 258 0.46 13.37 30.67
C ALA A 258 -0.85 12.91 30.03
N ASP A 259 -1.83 13.79 30.00
CA ASP A 259 -3.09 13.62 29.24
C ASP A 259 -3.02 14.33 27.88
N GLY A 260 -4.07 14.18 27.07
CA GLY A 260 -4.14 14.80 25.74
C GLY A 260 -4.03 16.34 25.78
N ARG A 261 -4.55 16.98 26.83
CA ARG A 261 -4.45 18.44 27.00
C ARG A 261 -3.02 18.88 27.31
N SER A 262 -2.34 18.18 28.22
CA SER A 262 -0.95 18.44 28.57
C SER A 262 -0.02 18.21 27.38
N LEU A 263 -0.26 17.14 26.63
CA LEU A 263 0.44 16.85 25.38
C LEU A 263 0.26 17.99 24.36
N ALA A 264 -0.98 18.39 24.08
CA ALA A 264 -1.27 19.46 23.12
C ALA A 264 -0.72 20.83 23.55
N ARG A 265 -0.66 21.11 24.85
CA ARG A 265 -0.01 22.32 25.40
C ARG A 265 1.50 22.28 25.18
N ARG A 266 2.18 21.21 25.60
CA ARG A 266 3.63 21.07 25.42
C ARG A 266 4.04 21.10 23.96
N TRP A 267 3.27 20.44 23.10
CA TRP A 267 3.45 20.51 21.66
C TRP A 267 3.44 21.96 21.17
N ARG A 268 2.41 22.76 21.51
CA ARG A 268 2.34 24.17 21.07
C ARG A 268 3.51 25.02 21.58
N GLU A 269 3.98 24.80 22.81
CA GLU A 269 5.15 25.48 23.38
C GLU A 269 6.43 25.15 22.59
N VAL A 270 6.68 23.86 22.34
CA VAL A 270 7.85 23.37 21.59
C VAL A 270 7.78 23.80 20.13
N ALA A 271 6.63 23.61 19.48
CA ALA A 271 6.37 24.01 18.10
C ALA A 271 6.57 25.51 17.90
N GLY A 272 6.06 26.33 18.83
CA GLY A 272 6.26 27.77 18.81
C GLY A 272 7.73 28.13 18.87
N THR A 273 8.52 27.49 19.73
CA THR A 273 9.97 27.77 19.85
C THR A 273 10.76 27.31 18.62
N LEU A 274 10.42 26.15 18.06
CA LEU A 274 11.16 25.55 16.94
C LEU A 274 10.69 26.00 15.55
N HIS A 275 9.60 26.77 15.45
CA HIS A 275 9.00 27.16 14.18
C HIS A 275 10.03 27.80 13.23
N PRO A 276 10.14 27.37 11.96
CA PRO A 276 11.17 27.85 11.03
C PRO A 276 11.13 29.36 10.80
N ASP A 277 9.96 29.99 10.92
CA ASP A 277 9.80 31.44 10.75
C ASP A 277 10.23 32.28 11.97
N ARG A 278 10.63 31.66 13.09
CA ARG A 278 11.15 32.38 14.26
C ARG A 278 12.67 32.49 14.21
N ALA A 279 13.19 33.59 14.76
CA ALA A 279 14.63 33.74 14.97
C ALA A 279 15.15 32.61 15.86
N GLY A 280 16.10 31.82 15.35
CA GLY A 280 16.63 30.63 16.05
C GLY A 280 15.78 29.36 15.89
N GLY A 281 14.75 29.39 15.03
CA GLY A 281 13.94 28.23 14.67
C GLY A 281 14.75 27.15 13.94
N SER A 282 14.19 25.94 13.88
CA SER A 282 14.80 24.80 13.19
C SER A 282 13.73 23.99 12.48
N ALA A 283 13.74 23.99 11.14
CA ALA A 283 12.79 23.20 10.34
C ALA A 283 12.87 21.71 10.69
N THR A 284 14.08 21.17 10.83
CA THR A 284 14.31 19.77 11.24
C THR A 284 13.80 19.51 12.65
N GLY A 285 14.07 20.41 13.60
CA GLY A 285 13.57 20.30 14.98
C GLY A 285 12.04 20.36 15.05
N PHE A 286 11.42 21.28 14.30
CA PHE A 286 9.97 21.41 14.20
C PHE A 286 9.32 20.15 13.62
N ALA A 287 9.90 19.59 12.56
CA ALA A 287 9.44 18.33 11.98
C ALA A 287 9.55 17.16 12.97
N ALA A 288 10.67 17.05 13.70
CA ALA A 288 10.87 16.02 14.72
C ALA A 288 9.87 16.15 15.88
N ALA A 289 9.61 17.37 16.35
CA ALA A 289 8.63 17.62 17.42
C ALA A 289 7.19 17.38 16.95
N SER A 290 6.86 17.70 15.69
CA SER A 290 5.57 17.40 15.07
C SER A 290 5.33 15.89 15.02
N GLU A 291 6.37 15.15 14.64
CA GLU A 291 6.34 13.69 14.60
C GLU A 291 6.19 13.09 16.00
N ALA A 292 6.93 13.58 16.98
CA ALA A 292 6.79 13.17 18.37
C ALA A 292 5.37 13.41 18.91
N HIS A 293 4.77 14.56 18.60
CA HIS A 293 3.39 14.85 18.98
C HIS A 293 2.40 13.89 18.32
N ARG A 294 2.57 13.60 17.03
CA ARG A 294 1.74 12.64 16.29
C ARG A 294 1.82 11.23 16.90
N LEU A 295 3.03 10.76 17.20
CA LEU A 295 3.28 9.46 17.82
C LEU A 295 2.60 9.35 19.18
N LEU A 296 2.82 10.32 20.08
CA LEU A 296 2.26 10.27 21.43
C LEU A 296 0.74 10.47 21.45
N ARG A 297 0.19 11.25 20.52
CA ARG A 297 -1.26 11.42 20.40
C ARG A 297 -1.95 10.10 20.05
N GLY A 298 -1.33 9.27 19.20
CA GLY A 298 -1.83 7.94 18.88
C GLY A 298 -1.71 6.93 20.03
N ALA A 299 -0.76 7.13 20.95
CA ALA A 299 -0.55 6.24 22.11
C ALA A 299 -1.45 6.56 23.33
N LEU A 300 -2.05 7.75 23.37
CA LEU A 300 -2.92 8.16 24.47
C LEU A 300 -4.24 7.38 24.49
N PRO A 301 -4.72 6.96 25.68
CA PRO A 301 -6.05 6.38 25.84
C PRO A 301 -7.16 7.31 25.34
N ALA A 302 -8.18 6.74 24.68
CA ALA A 302 -9.35 7.49 24.19
C ALA A 302 -10.25 8.01 25.31
N ASP A 303 -10.24 7.35 26.48
CA ASP A 303 -11.01 7.73 27.67
C ASP A 303 -10.50 9.02 28.36
N GLY A 304 -9.44 9.63 27.82
CA GLY A 304 -8.83 10.84 28.34
C GLY A 304 -7.99 10.60 29.60
N GLN A 305 -7.84 9.36 30.06
CA GLN A 305 -6.92 9.07 31.13
C GLN A 305 -5.49 9.37 30.67
N GLY A 306 -4.77 10.14 31.49
CA GLY A 306 -3.37 10.44 31.22
C GLY A 306 -2.54 9.15 31.15
N LEU A 307 -1.56 9.12 30.25
CA LEU A 307 -0.61 8.04 30.07
C LEU A 307 0.60 8.28 30.97
N ALA A 308 1.08 7.25 31.68
CA ALA A 308 2.34 7.35 32.39
C ALA A 308 3.50 6.95 31.46
N GLN A 309 4.64 7.63 31.59
CA GLN A 309 5.83 7.35 30.79
C GLN A 309 6.31 5.91 30.97
N GLN A 310 6.23 5.37 32.19
CA GLN A 310 6.59 3.98 32.49
C GLN A 310 5.74 2.96 31.72
N ASP A 311 4.49 3.31 31.38
CA ASP A 311 3.58 2.43 30.64
C ASP A 311 3.95 2.39 29.15
N LEU A 312 4.75 3.34 28.64
CA LEU A 312 5.28 3.30 27.28
C LEU A 312 6.28 2.17 27.08
N ALA A 313 7.00 1.79 28.13
CA ALA A 313 7.97 0.69 28.06
C ALA A 313 7.28 -0.66 27.88
N THR A 314 6.03 -0.79 28.34
CA THR A 314 5.24 -2.02 28.26
C THR A 314 4.21 -1.98 27.12
N ARG A 315 3.87 -0.79 26.61
CA ARG A 315 2.97 -0.63 25.46
C ARG A 315 3.75 -0.62 24.14
N ALA A 316 3.55 -1.68 23.38
CA ALA A 316 3.59 -1.59 21.93
C ALA A 316 2.45 -0.66 21.46
N ALA A 317 2.73 0.61 21.17
CA ALA A 317 1.72 1.47 20.56
C ALA A 317 1.59 1.08 19.09
N ARG A 318 0.46 0.47 18.74
CA ARG A 318 0.12 0.25 17.33
C ARG A 318 -0.60 1.45 16.79
N ARG A 319 -0.36 1.78 15.52
CA ARG A 319 -1.09 2.82 14.81
C ARG A 319 -1.28 2.45 13.35
N ILE A 320 -2.27 3.08 12.74
CA ILE A 320 -2.51 2.97 11.30
C ILE A 320 -1.72 4.06 10.59
N ILE A 321 -0.96 3.66 9.56
CA ILE A 321 -0.30 4.55 8.60
C ILE A 321 -0.98 4.39 7.25
N LEU A 322 -1.31 5.52 6.64
CA LEU A 322 -1.80 5.60 5.27
C LEU A 322 -0.62 5.83 4.32
N PRO A 323 -0.62 5.20 3.13
CA PRO A 323 0.36 5.55 2.11
C PRO A 323 0.11 6.98 1.62
N GLU A 324 1.20 7.71 1.42
CA GLU A 324 1.17 8.95 0.65
C GLU A 324 1.19 8.54 -0.83
N LEU A 325 0.12 8.84 -1.56
CA LEU A 325 0.19 8.74 -3.01
C LEU A 325 1.19 9.79 -3.49
N ALA A 326 2.21 9.34 -4.22
CA ALA A 326 3.03 10.23 -5.01
C ALA A 326 2.08 10.94 -5.99
N ALA A 327 1.95 12.26 -5.83
CA ALA A 327 1.15 13.11 -6.69
C ALA A 327 1.76 13.20 -8.10
#